data_AF-A0A6A2Z8K7-F1
#
_entry.id   AF-A0A6A2Z8K7-F1
#
_cell.length_a   1.000
_cell.length_b   1.000
_cell.length_c   1.000
_cell.angle_alpha   90.00
_cell.angle_beta   90.00
_cell.angle_gamma   90.00
#
_symmetry.space_group_name_H-M   'P 1'
#
loop_
_entity.id
_entity.type
_entity.pdbx_description
1 polymer ?
#
loop_
_entity_poly.entity_id
_entity_poly.type
_entity_poly.pdbx_seq_one_letter_code
_entity_poly.pdbx_strand_id
1 'polypeptide(L)'
;MSWQAYVDDHLMCEIEGNHLSAAAIIGHDGSLGGTKYMVIQGEPGAVIRGKKGTGGVTVKKINMALIIGIYDEPMTPGQCNVVVERLGDYLNDQGY
;
A
#
# COMPACT_ATOMS: atom_id res chain seq x y z
N MET A 1 17.90 -6.56 16.70
CA MET A 1 16.91 -5.49 16.42
C MET A 1 15.77 -6.10 15.62
N SER A 2 14.52 -5.82 15.98
CA SER A 2 13.39 -6.21 15.15
C SER A 2 13.33 -5.29 13.93
N TRP A 3 12.88 -5.84 12.79
CA TRP A 3 12.64 -5.07 11.56
C TRP A 3 11.80 -3.81 11.81
N GLN A 4 10.82 -3.88 12.71
CA GLN A 4 9.99 -2.74 13.10
C GLN A 4 10.83 -1.60 13.70
N ALA A 5 11.73 -1.90 14.64
CA ALA A 5 12.58 -0.87 15.26
C ALA A 5 13.45 -0.16 14.22
N TYR A 6 13.97 -0.88 13.22
CA TYR A 6 14.77 -0.27 12.16
C TYR A 6 13.94 0.68 11.29
N VAL A 7 12.69 0.34 10.98
CA VAL A 7 11.77 1.20 10.23
C VAL A 7 11.36 2.42 11.04
N ASP A 8 11.09 2.23 12.33
CA ASP A 8 10.73 3.33 13.23
C ASP A 8 11.90 4.33 13.35
N ASP A 9 13.12 3.83 13.52
CA ASP A 9 14.33 4.64 13.72
C ASP A 9 14.83 5.35 12.44
N HIS A 10 14.57 4.80 11.25
CA HIS A 10 15.15 5.31 9.99
C HIS A 10 14.13 5.88 9.01
N LEU A 11 12.91 5.36 8.97
CA LEU A 11 11.87 5.82 8.05
C LEU A 11 10.87 6.75 8.74
N MET A 12 10.42 6.40 9.95
CA MET A 12 9.47 7.20 10.73
C MET A 12 10.16 8.13 11.73
N CYS A 13 11.45 8.44 11.51
CA CYS A 13 12.26 9.23 12.41
C CYS A 13 11.70 10.65 12.60
N GLU A 14 11.94 11.21 13.78
CA GLU A 14 11.56 12.58 14.13
C GLU A 14 12.65 13.54 13.63
N ILE A 15 12.28 14.50 12.78
CA ILE A 15 13.17 15.54 12.25
C ILE A 15 12.61 16.89 12.67
N GLU A 16 13.36 17.61 13.51
CA GLU A 16 13.02 18.97 13.95
C GLU A 16 11.62 19.08 14.60
N GLY A 17 11.21 18.06 15.37
CA GLY A 17 9.90 17.99 16.02
C GLY A 17 8.73 17.63 15.09
N ASN A 18 9.03 17.27 13.83
CA ASN A 18 8.06 16.78 12.86
C ASN A 18 8.31 15.30 12.57
N HIS A 19 7.25 14.54 12.36
CA HIS A 19 7.33 13.13 11.97
C HIS A 19 6.51 12.91 10.69
N LEU A 20 6.88 11.90 9.90
CA LEU A 20 6.04 11.46 8.80
C LEU A 20 4.71 10.95 9.38
N SER A 21 3.58 11.51 8.94
CA SER A 21 2.25 11.05 9.37
C SER A 21 1.93 9.63 8.86
N ALA A 22 2.60 9.20 7.79
CA ALA A 22 2.58 7.84 7.24
C ALA A 22 3.79 7.63 6.31
N ALA A 23 4.27 6.39 6.19
CA ALA A 23 5.25 5.99 5.17
C ALA A 23 4.86 4.65 4.54
N ALA A 24 5.46 4.30 3.40
CA ALA A 24 5.24 3.06 2.64
C ALA A 24 6.60 2.44 2.18
N ILE A 25 6.81 1.14 2.40
CA ILE A 25 7.93 0.29 1.95
C ILE A 25 7.23 -0.90 1.32
N ILE A 26 7.13 -0.97 -0.01
CA ILE A 26 6.54 -2.12 -0.70
C ILE A 26 7.61 -3.21 -0.78
N GLY A 27 7.66 -4.11 0.20
CA GLY A 27 8.46 -5.31 0.08
C GLY A 27 7.81 -6.30 -0.88
N HIS A 28 8.62 -7.14 -1.54
CA HIS A 28 8.12 -8.29 -2.30
C HIS A 28 7.31 -9.28 -1.43
N ASP A 29 7.31 -9.10 -0.10
CA ASP A 29 6.53 -9.81 0.92
C ASP A 29 5.22 -9.11 1.33
N GLY A 30 4.91 -7.93 0.76
CA GLY A 30 3.69 -7.16 1.03
C GLY A 30 3.74 -6.21 2.22
N SER A 31 4.93 -5.86 2.71
CA SER A 31 5.10 -4.73 3.64
C SER A 31 4.66 -3.41 2.99
N LEU A 32 4.23 -2.41 3.80
CA LEU A 32 3.98 -1.03 3.36
C LEU A 32 4.29 -0.04 4.51
N GLY A 33 5.57 0.26 4.70
CA GLY A 33 6.09 1.48 5.33
C GLY A 33 5.93 1.57 6.81
N GLY A 34 6.57 0.62 7.46
CA GLY A 34 6.43 0.41 8.90
C GLY A 34 5.08 -0.16 9.27
N THR A 35 4.05 -0.02 8.41
CA THR A 35 2.77 -0.69 8.59
C THR A 35 2.78 -2.05 7.91
N LYS A 36 2.66 -3.10 8.72
CA LYS A 36 2.50 -4.47 8.24
C LYS A 36 1.04 -4.75 7.88
N TYR A 37 0.80 -5.06 6.62
CA TYR A 37 -0.48 -5.57 6.13
C TYR A 37 -0.36 -7.09 5.93
N MET A 38 -1.41 -7.84 6.23
CA MET A 38 -1.51 -9.26 5.88
C MET A 38 -1.89 -9.37 4.41
N VAL A 39 -1.00 -9.94 3.59
CA VAL A 39 -1.27 -10.17 2.17
C VAL A 39 -2.46 -11.13 2.02
N ILE A 40 -3.43 -10.73 1.19
CA ILE A 40 -4.60 -11.54 0.82
C ILE A 40 -4.57 -11.82 -0.68
N GLN A 41 -5.55 -12.58 -1.18
CA GLN A 41 -5.63 -12.93 -2.59
C GLN A 41 -5.65 -11.69 -3.50
N GLY A 42 -4.57 -11.50 -4.24
CA GLY A 42 -4.41 -10.50 -5.30
C GLY A 42 -4.56 -11.10 -6.70
N GLU A 43 -4.04 -10.38 -7.70
CA GLU A 43 -3.93 -10.85 -9.08
C GLU A 43 -2.45 -11.02 -9.44
N PRO A 44 -2.02 -12.22 -9.86
CA PRO A 44 -0.62 -12.48 -10.21
C PRO A 44 -0.11 -11.48 -11.25
N GLY A 45 0.95 -10.76 -10.90
CA GLY A 45 1.60 -9.79 -11.81
C GLY A 45 0.88 -8.45 -11.96
N ALA A 46 -0.32 -8.28 -11.40
CA ALA A 46 -1.16 -7.08 -11.60
C ALA A 46 -1.56 -6.39 -10.29
N VAL A 47 -2.02 -7.13 -9.27
CA VAL A 47 -2.62 -6.55 -8.06
C VAL A 47 -2.11 -7.22 -6.80
N ILE A 48 -1.67 -6.42 -5.82
CA ILE A 48 -1.37 -6.85 -4.45
C ILE A 48 -2.45 -6.28 -3.53
N ARG A 49 -2.98 -7.09 -2.62
CA ARG A 49 -3.97 -6.67 -1.63
C ARG A 49 -3.47 -7.01 -0.24
N GLY A 50 -3.61 -6.07 0.69
CA GLY A 50 -3.21 -6.21 2.08
C GLY A 50 -4.32 -5.82 3.03
N LYS A 51 -4.46 -6.52 4.15
CA LYS A 51 -5.46 -6.23 5.19
C LYS A 51 -4.78 -5.93 6.53
N LYS A 52 -5.28 -4.93 7.26
CA LYS A 52 -4.84 -4.60 8.63
C LYS A 52 -6.06 -4.25 9.47
N GLY A 53 -6.49 -5.19 10.32
CA GLY A 53 -7.69 -5.01 11.13
C GLY A 53 -8.93 -4.78 10.24
N THR A 54 -9.56 -3.62 10.41
CA THR A 54 -10.73 -3.19 9.64
C THR A 54 -10.37 -2.45 8.35
N GLY A 55 -9.15 -1.91 8.26
CA GLY A 55 -8.61 -1.27 7.06
C GLY A 55 -7.76 -2.19 6.18
N GLY A 56 -7.17 -1.62 5.14
CA GLY A 56 -6.31 -2.34 4.22
C GLY A 56 -5.72 -1.47 3.12
N VAL A 57 -5.08 -2.13 2.16
CA VAL A 57 -4.44 -1.51 1.02
C VAL A 57 -4.66 -2.35 -0.24
N THR A 58 -4.86 -1.68 -1.37
CA THR A 58 -4.81 -2.27 -2.70
C THR A 58 -3.72 -1.56 -3.50
N VAL A 59 -2.84 -2.35 -4.10
CA VAL A 59 -1.76 -1.87 -4.96
C VAL A 59 -1.94 -2.46 -6.35
N LYS A 60 -2.23 -1.63 -7.34
CA LYS A 60 -2.29 -2.02 -8.76
C LYS A 60 -0.99 -1.61 -9.44
N LYS A 61 -0.30 -2.59 -10.02
CA LYS A 61 0.85 -2.36 -10.89
C LYS A 61 0.36 -1.95 -12.28
N ILE A 62 0.95 -0.88 -12.81
CA ILE A 62 0.85 -0.50 -14.21
C ILE A 62 2.25 -0.44 -14.85
N ASN A 63 2.36 -0.13 -16.13
CA ASN A 63 3.64 -0.19 -16.83
C ASN A 63 4.69 0.77 -16.24
N MET A 64 4.33 2.02 -15.93
CA MET A 64 5.29 3.02 -15.42
C MET A 64 5.01 3.50 -13.99
N ALA A 65 4.03 2.93 -13.28
CA ALA A 65 3.74 3.32 -11.89
C ALA A 65 3.13 2.19 -11.03
N LEU A 66 2.97 2.49 -9.75
CA LEU A 66 2.19 1.72 -8.79
C LEU A 66 1.07 2.61 -8.26
N ILE A 67 -0.18 2.17 -8.42
CA ILE A 67 -1.34 2.85 -7.85
C ILE A 67 -1.64 2.22 -6.50
N ILE A 68 -1.59 3.03 -5.43
CA ILE A 68 -1.76 2.58 -4.06
C ILE A 68 -3.01 3.24 -3.49
N GLY A 69 -4.00 2.44 -3.10
CA GLY A 69 -5.16 2.91 -2.33
C GLY A 69 -5.15 2.29 -0.95
N ILE A 70 -5.17 3.13 0.08
CA ILE A 70 -5.32 2.71 1.48
C ILE A 70 -6.73 3.06 1.91
N TYR A 71 -7.40 2.16 2.62
CA TYR A 71 -8.75 2.36 3.10
C TYR A 71 -8.88 1.97 4.57
N ASP A 72 -9.78 2.67 5.25
CA ASP A 72 -10.24 2.39 6.60
C ASP A 72 -11.78 2.39 6.63
N GLU A 73 -12.40 2.05 7.75
CA GLU A 73 -13.86 2.12 7.90
C GLU A 73 -14.39 3.54 7.64
N PRO A 74 -15.56 3.69 6.99
CA PRO A 74 -16.54 2.66 6.62
C PRO A 74 -16.30 2.02 5.24
N MET A 75 -15.17 2.29 4.59
CA MET A 75 -14.90 1.79 3.25
C MET A 75 -14.57 0.29 3.28
N THR A 76 -15.21 -0.48 2.41
CA THR A 76 -14.98 -1.92 2.29
C THR A 76 -13.78 -2.22 1.36
N PRO A 77 -13.13 -3.38 1.52
CA PRO A 77 -12.05 -3.81 0.62
C PRO A 77 -12.47 -3.83 -0.85
N GLY A 78 -13.71 -4.26 -1.13
CA GLY A 78 -14.25 -4.30 -2.49
C GLY A 78 -14.39 -2.91 -3.12
N GLN A 79 -14.78 -1.91 -2.33
CA GLN A 79 -14.84 -0.53 -2.82
C GLN A 79 -13.43 0.02 -3.14
N CYS A 80 -12.43 -0.27 -2.31
CA CYS A 80 -11.06 0.17 -2.57
C CYS A 80 -10.50 -0.47 -3.86
N ASN A 81 -10.68 -1.78 -4.02
CA ASN A 81 -10.28 -2.50 -5.22
C ASN A 81 -10.85 -1.87 -6.49
N VAL A 82 -12.16 -1.61 -6.51
CA VAL A 82 -12.82 -1.02 -7.68
C VAL A 82 -12.22 0.33 -8.06
N VAL A 83 -11.89 1.19 -7.10
CA VAL A 83 -11.33 2.51 -7.38
C VAL A 83 -9.89 2.41 -7.90
N VAL A 84 -9.04 1.64 -7.21
CA VAL A 84 -7.62 1.51 -7.54
C VAL A 84 -7.41 0.78 -8.86
N GLU A 85 -8.14 -0.30 -9.08
CA GLU A 85 -7.99 -1.14 -10.28
C GLU A 85 -8.53 -0.42 -11.52
N ARG A 86 -9.70 0.23 -11.43
CA ARG A 86 -10.24 1.01 -12.56
C ARG A 86 -9.32 2.13 -13.01
N LEU A 87 -8.73 2.85 -12.05
CA LEU A 87 -7.77 3.91 -12.38
C LEU A 87 -6.51 3.31 -13.02
N GLY A 88 -6.00 2.22 -12.47
CA GLY A 88 -4.82 1.56 -13.04
C GLY A 88 -5.07 1.01 -14.44
N ASP A 89 -6.21 0.37 -14.69
CA ASP A 89 -6.57 -0.12 -16.03
C ASP A 89 -6.66 1.05 -17.03
N TYR A 90 -7.33 2.14 -16.65
CA TYR A 90 -7.40 3.34 -17.49
C TYR A 90 -6.01 3.91 -17.83
N LEU A 91 -5.13 4.08 -16.83
CA LEU A 91 -3.78 4.60 -17.05
C LEU A 91 -2.96 3.67 -17.95
N ASN A 92 -3.06 2.37 -17.73
CA ASN A 92 -2.35 1.37 -18.53
C ASN A 92 -2.83 1.37 -20.00
N ASP A 93 -4.15 1.54 -20.22
CA ASP A 93 -4.74 1.67 -21.56
C ASP A 93 -4.29 2.96 -22.27
N GLN A 94 -3.97 4.03 -21.53
CA GLN A 94 -3.37 5.25 -22.08
C GLN A 94 -1.86 5.10 -22.37
N GLY A 95 -1.28 3.92 -22.13
CA GLY A 95 0.16 3.68 -22.29
C GLY A 95 1.00 4.35 -21.21
N TYR A 96 0.40 4.66 -20.05
CA TYR A 96 1.10 5.10 -18.85
C TYR A 96 1.64 3.90 -18.04
#